data_AF-A0A355M9I9-F1
#
_entry.id   AF-A0A355M9I9-F1
#
_cell.length_a   1.000
_cell.length_b   1.000
_cell.length_c   1.000
_cell.angle_alpha   90.00
_cell.angle_beta   90.00
_cell.angle_gamma   90.00
#
_symmetry.space_group_name_H-M   'P 1'
#
loop_
_entity.id
_entity.type
_entity.pdbx_description
1 polymer ?
#
loop_
_entity_poly.entity_id
_entity_poly.type
_entity_poly.pdbx_seq_one_letter_code
_entity_poly.pdbx_strand_id
1 'polypeptide(L)'
;MIYKIFVKIFFIWLNIASIIYEIRNSLVSKNTKLLNRKKEGGGIMKKLNCWEFKKCGREPEGKNSILLGVCPVATLQVTDGICGGVNGGRVCGCVSKFLDLDTNETRRLSGLTAPVDKCSHRCENCSFYEIIKDEEKEEQQLLDMEDQNSKLKKWFSVSA
;
A
#
# COMPACT_ATOMS: atom_id res chain seq x y z
N MET A 1 -24.98 -25.67 -52.45
CA MET A 1 -25.56 -24.89 -51.33
C MET A 1 -24.78 -25.09 -50.02
N ILE A 2 -24.43 -26.34 -49.68
CA ILE A 2 -23.72 -26.74 -48.46
C ILE A 2 -22.33 -26.07 -48.29
N TYR A 3 -21.52 -26.01 -49.34
CA TYR A 3 -20.19 -25.37 -49.31
C TYR A 3 -20.22 -23.90 -48.82
N LYS A 4 -21.24 -23.11 -49.23
CA LYS A 4 -21.36 -21.70 -48.78
C LYS A 4 -21.64 -21.57 -47.28
N ILE A 5 -22.27 -22.57 -46.66
CA ILE A 5 -22.54 -22.62 -45.22
C ILE A 5 -21.25 -22.95 -44.47
N PHE A 6 -20.48 -23.94 -44.93
CA PHE A 6 -19.19 -24.30 -44.34
C PHE A 6 -18.20 -23.13 -44.38
N VAL A 7 -18.13 -22.41 -45.50
CA VAL A 7 -17.27 -21.23 -45.62
C VAL A 7 -17.65 -20.16 -44.59
N LYS A 8 -18.95 -19.89 -44.39
CA LYS A 8 -19.41 -18.93 -43.37
C LYS A 8 -19.08 -19.38 -41.95
N ILE A 9 -19.27 -20.65 -41.62
CA ILE A 9 -18.96 -21.21 -40.29
C ILE A 9 -17.46 -21.11 -40.01
N PHE A 10 -16.62 -21.41 -41.01
CA PHE A 10 -15.17 -21.28 -40.89
C PHE A 10 -14.74 -19.84 -40.60
N PHE A 11 -15.29 -18.85 -41.30
CA PHE A 11 -15.01 -17.44 -41.03
C PHE A 11 -15.49 -16.98 -39.65
N ILE A 12 -16.62 -17.49 -39.16
CA ILE A 12 -17.10 -17.22 -37.80
C ILE A 12 -16.11 -17.81 -36.77
N TRP A 13 -15.65 -19.04 -37.00
CA TRP A 13 -14.70 -19.71 -36.12
C TRP A 13 -13.35 -18.99 -36.06
N LEU A 14 -12.84 -18.52 -37.21
CA LEU A 14 -11.62 -17.70 -37.26
C LEU A 14 -11.75 -16.38 -36.49
N ASN A 15 -12.90 -15.70 -36.60
CA ASN A 15 -13.16 -14.47 -35.84
C ASN A 15 -13.20 -14.74 -34.33
N ILE A 16 -13.87 -15.81 -33.91
CA ILE A 16 -13.93 -16.20 -32.49
C ILE A 16 -12.53 -16.55 -31.97
N ALA A 17 -11.74 -17.32 -32.73
CA ALA A 17 -10.37 -17.66 -32.36
C ALA A 17 -9.47 -16.41 -32.24
N SER A 18 -9.61 -15.43 -33.13
CA SER A 18 -8.89 -14.16 -33.07
C SER A 18 -9.25 -13.36 -31.82
N ILE A 19 -10.54 -13.26 -31.49
CA ILE A 19 -11.01 -12.57 -30.28
C ILE A 19 -10.47 -13.26 -29.01
N ILE A 20 -10.50 -14.60 -28.96
CA ILE A 20 -9.95 -15.36 -27.84
C ILE A 20 -8.43 -15.12 -27.71
N TYR A 21 -7.70 -15.07 -28.83
CA TYR A 21 -6.27 -14.79 -28.84
C TYR A 21 -5.95 -13.38 -28.31
N GLU A 22 -6.69 -12.36 -28.75
CA GLU A 22 -6.52 -10.97 -28.28
C GLU A 22 -6.81 -10.82 -26.79
N ILE A 23 -7.90 -11.44 -26.30
CA ILE A 23 -8.23 -11.45 -24.87
C ILE A 23 -7.10 -12.12 -24.08
N ARG A 24 -6.62 -13.28 -24.53
CA ARG A 24 -5.50 -13.99 -23.88
C ARG A 24 -4.24 -13.11 -23.83
N ASN A 25 -3.88 -12.47 -24.94
CA ASN A 25 -2.67 -11.65 -25.03
C ASN A 25 -2.78 -10.38 -24.15
N SER A 26 -3.96 -9.77 -24.08
CA SER A 26 -4.25 -8.62 -23.19
C SER A 26 -4.14 -9.00 -21.71
N LEU A 27 -4.66 -10.17 -21.33
CA LEU A 27 -4.53 -10.69 -19.96
C LEU A 27 -3.07 -11.03 -19.61
N VAL A 28 -2.34 -11.66 -20.54
CA VAL A 28 -0.91 -11.97 -20.36
C VAL A 28 -0.11 -10.68 -20.18
N SER A 29 -0.26 -9.68 -21.05
CA SER A 29 0.55 -8.44 -20.98
C SER A 29 0.34 -7.66 -19.68
N LYS A 30 -0.89 -7.61 -19.16
CA LYS A 30 -1.21 -7.00 -17.86
C LYS A 30 -0.49 -7.75 -16.73
N ASN A 31 -0.52 -9.08 -16.74
CA ASN A 31 0.15 -9.90 -15.74
C ASN A 31 1.68 -9.76 -15.80
N THR A 32 2.29 -9.73 -17.00
CA THR A 32 3.75 -9.55 -17.13
C THR A 32 4.21 -8.19 -16.64
N LYS A 33 3.44 -7.12 -16.89
CA LYS A 33 3.74 -5.77 -16.38
C LYS A 33 3.65 -5.67 -14.86
N LEU A 34 2.74 -6.43 -14.24
CA LEU A 34 2.61 -6.52 -12.78
C LEU A 34 3.75 -7.34 -12.17
N LEU A 35 4.15 -8.44 -12.81
CA LEU A 35 5.27 -9.28 -12.38
C LEU A 35 6.63 -8.59 -12.55
N ASN A 36 6.83 -7.81 -13.63
CA ASN A 36 8.09 -7.10 -13.86
C ASN A 36 8.26 -5.93 -12.88
N ARG A 37 7.20 -5.22 -12.48
CA ARG A 37 7.26 -4.29 -11.34
C ARG A 37 7.71 -4.96 -10.05
N LYS A 38 7.31 -6.23 -9.83
CA LYS A 38 7.72 -7.04 -8.67
C LYS A 38 9.21 -7.44 -8.71
N LYS A 39 9.82 -7.55 -9.90
CA LYS A 39 11.23 -7.93 -10.08
C LYS A 39 12.20 -6.75 -10.00
N GLU A 40 11.78 -5.55 -10.40
CA GLU A 40 12.63 -4.35 -10.31
C GLU A 40 12.58 -3.67 -8.92
N GLY A 41 11.68 -4.12 -8.03
CA GLY A 41 11.60 -3.73 -6.62
C GLY A 41 11.93 -4.87 -5.65
N GLY A 42 12.84 -5.78 -6.03
CA GLY A 42 13.19 -7.02 -5.33
C GLY A 42 13.96 -6.86 -4.01
N GLY A 43 13.60 -5.89 -3.18
CA GLY A 43 13.77 -5.92 -1.73
C GLY A 43 12.45 -5.47 -1.14
N ILE A 44 11.97 -6.10 -0.06
CA ILE A 44 10.84 -5.58 0.71
C ILE A 44 11.09 -4.09 0.91
N MET A 45 10.37 -3.21 0.21
CA MET A 45 10.57 -1.78 0.39
C MET A 45 10.21 -1.53 1.84
N LYS A 46 11.24 -1.21 2.64
CA LYS A 46 11.06 -1.01 4.07
C LYS A 46 10.07 0.15 4.22
N LYS A 47 8.85 -0.15 4.66
CA LYS A 47 7.82 0.85 4.94
C LYS A 47 8.39 1.79 6.00
N LEU A 48 8.36 3.09 5.72
CA LEU A 48 8.92 4.10 6.61
C LEU A 48 7.89 4.49 7.68
N ASN A 49 8.37 4.76 8.89
CA ASN A 49 7.60 5.42 9.93
C ASN A 49 7.63 6.95 9.76
N CYS A 50 6.70 7.66 10.41
CA CYS A 50 6.59 9.11 10.28
C CYS A 50 7.89 9.84 10.65
N TRP A 51 8.64 9.38 11.65
CA TRP A 51 9.91 9.98 12.07
C TRP A 51 11.05 9.72 11.09
N GLU A 52 11.07 8.56 10.41
CA GLU A 52 12.04 8.26 9.35
C GLU A 52 11.78 9.14 8.12
N PHE A 53 10.51 9.30 7.74
CA PHE A 53 10.10 10.13 6.62
C PHE A 53 10.32 11.64 6.89
N LYS A 54 9.86 12.13 8.05
CA LYS A 54 9.97 13.55 8.43
C LYS A 54 11.37 13.92 8.95
N LYS A 55 12.21 12.94 9.28
CA LYS A 55 13.55 13.12 9.87
C LYS A 55 13.54 14.01 11.10
N CYS A 56 12.49 13.90 11.93
CA CYS A 56 12.32 14.74 13.10
C CYS A 56 13.28 14.40 14.24
N GLY A 57 13.82 13.17 14.28
CA GLY A 57 14.82 12.73 15.26
C GLY A 57 14.26 12.50 16.65
N ARG A 58 12.95 12.29 16.79
CA ARG A 58 12.25 12.14 18.08
C ARG A 58 11.79 10.70 18.35
N GLU A 59 12.23 9.76 17.52
CA GLU A 59 12.19 8.33 17.82
C GLU A 59 12.96 7.99 19.11
N PRO A 60 12.74 6.82 19.72
CA PRO A 60 13.62 6.31 20.76
C PRO A 60 15.08 6.37 20.31
N GLU A 61 15.95 6.90 21.17
CA GLU A 61 17.38 7.13 20.88
C GLU A 61 17.66 8.11 19.71
N GLY A 62 16.63 8.80 19.21
CA GLY A 62 16.77 9.77 18.13
C GLY A 62 17.56 11.01 18.56
N LYS A 63 18.23 11.66 17.60
CA LYS A 63 19.12 12.82 17.85
C LYS A 63 18.48 13.98 18.63
N ASN A 64 17.15 14.14 18.54
CA ASN A 64 16.38 15.18 19.20
C ASN A 64 15.56 14.65 20.39
N SER A 65 15.62 13.35 20.68
CA SER A 65 14.88 12.73 21.80
C SER A 65 15.33 13.24 23.17
N ILE A 66 16.64 13.50 23.33
CA ILE A 66 17.22 14.02 24.58
C ILE A 66 16.78 15.48 24.82
N LEU A 67 16.76 16.29 23.76
CA LEU A 67 16.49 17.74 23.86
C LEU A 67 14.99 18.07 23.81
N LEU A 68 14.21 17.34 23.02
CA LEU A 68 12.78 17.64 22.74
C LEU A 68 11.83 16.56 23.27
N GLY A 69 12.36 15.59 24.02
CA GLY A 69 11.64 14.39 24.44
C GLY A 69 11.37 13.42 23.30
N VAL A 70 11.16 12.15 23.66
CA VAL A 70 10.70 11.10 22.73
C VAL A 70 9.27 11.40 22.26
N CYS A 71 8.98 11.12 20.99
CA CYS A 71 7.65 11.25 20.41
C CYS A 71 6.70 10.19 21.00
N PRO A 72 5.54 10.55 21.56
CA PRO A 72 4.59 9.58 22.12
C PRO A 72 4.09 8.56 21.08
N VAL A 73 3.97 8.98 19.82
CA VAL A 73 3.63 8.09 18.70
C VAL A 73 4.67 6.98 18.52
N ALA A 74 5.95 7.30 18.74
CA ALA A 74 7.05 6.35 18.58
C ALA A 74 7.18 5.38 19.76
N THR A 75 6.39 5.54 20.82
CA THR A 75 6.41 4.67 22.01
C THR A 75 5.12 3.86 22.20
N LEU A 76 4.09 4.11 21.38
CA LEU A 76 2.79 3.45 21.54
C LEU A 76 2.82 2.02 20.97
N GLN A 77 3.18 1.05 21.81
CA GLN A 77 3.35 -0.35 21.41
C GLN A 77 2.06 -1.06 20.99
N VAL A 78 0.90 -0.61 21.50
CA VAL A 78 -0.40 -1.23 21.14
C VAL A 78 -0.74 -1.10 19.64
N THR A 79 -0.06 -0.19 18.92
CA THR A 79 -0.23 -0.03 17.47
C THR A 79 0.90 -0.64 16.64
N ASP A 80 1.83 -1.37 17.28
CA ASP A 80 2.95 -1.99 16.59
C ASP A 80 2.49 -2.96 15.50
N GLY A 81 3.18 -2.97 14.36
CA GLY A 81 2.82 -3.77 13.19
C GLY A 81 1.64 -3.24 12.37
N ILE A 82 0.88 -2.25 12.85
CA ILE A 82 -0.24 -1.70 12.08
C ILE A 82 0.29 -1.04 10.81
N CYS A 83 -0.28 -1.46 9.68
CA CYS A 83 0.14 -1.11 8.33
C CYS A 83 1.64 -1.39 8.08
N GLY A 84 2.26 -2.34 8.78
CA GLY A 84 3.69 -2.66 8.65
C GLY A 84 4.64 -1.60 9.23
N GLY A 85 4.14 -0.74 10.13
CA GLY A 85 4.95 0.22 10.88
C GLY A 85 5.46 -0.32 12.21
N VAL A 86 6.31 0.46 12.87
CA VAL A 86 6.74 0.24 14.26
C VAL A 86 5.96 1.17 15.18
N ASN A 87 5.43 0.66 16.29
CA ASN A 87 4.60 1.39 17.24
C ASN A 87 3.52 2.23 16.51
N GLY A 88 3.39 3.54 16.78
CA GLY A 88 2.42 4.40 16.11
C GLY A 88 2.90 5.01 14.79
N GLY A 89 4.07 4.62 14.27
CA GLY A 89 4.77 5.36 13.21
C GLY A 89 3.98 5.53 11.91
N ARG A 90 3.25 4.50 11.47
CA ARG A 90 2.39 4.56 10.26
C ARG A 90 0.94 4.94 10.52
N VAL A 91 0.53 4.98 11.79
CA VAL A 91 -0.79 5.44 12.23
C VAL A 91 -0.70 6.75 13.02
N CYS A 92 0.35 7.52 12.78
CA CYS A 92 0.67 8.69 13.59
C CYS A 92 -0.47 9.71 13.65
N GLY A 93 -1.25 9.83 12.56
CA GLY A 93 -2.43 10.69 12.52
C GLY A 93 -3.55 10.24 13.46
N CYS A 94 -3.82 8.93 13.51
CA CYS A 94 -4.84 8.36 14.41
C CYS A 94 -4.41 8.50 15.87
N VAL A 95 -3.15 8.17 16.15
CA VAL A 95 -2.57 8.24 17.50
C VAL A 95 -2.53 9.68 18.00
N SER A 96 -2.18 10.63 17.16
CA SER A 96 -2.10 12.04 17.56
C SER A 96 -3.45 12.66 17.87
N LYS A 97 -4.49 12.24 17.15
CA LYS A 97 -5.87 12.60 17.48
C LYS A 97 -6.31 11.97 18.80
N PHE A 98 -6.01 10.69 19.01
CA PHE A 98 -6.37 10.00 20.24
C PHE A 98 -5.66 10.58 21.48
N LEU A 99 -4.41 11.02 21.31
CA LEU A 99 -3.58 11.61 22.36
C LEU A 99 -3.68 13.15 22.41
N ASP A 100 -4.60 13.76 21.66
CA ASP A 100 -4.79 15.22 21.56
C ASP A 100 -3.49 16.03 21.29
N LEU A 101 -2.52 15.41 20.61
CA LEU A 101 -1.18 15.97 20.37
C LEU A 101 -1.18 17.13 19.37
N ASP A 102 -2.30 17.35 18.69
CA ASP A 102 -2.50 18.45 17.74
C ASP A 102 -2.76 19.80 18.43
N THR A 103 -2.97 19.82 19.75
CA THR A 103 -3.15 21.07 20.50
C THR A 103 -1.83 21.55 21.15
N ASN A 104 -1.64 22.87 21.21
CA ASN A 104 -0.47 23.46 21.88
C ASN A 104 -0.42 23.16 23.40
N GLU A 105 -1.56 22.88 24.00
CA GLU A 105 -1.73 22.66 25.44
C GLU A 105 -1.28 21.26 25.84
N THR A 106 -1.72 20.22 25.12
CA THR A 106 -1.28 18.84 25.34
C THR A 106 0.22 18.66 25.06
N ARG A 107 0.79 19.41 24.10
CA ARG A 107 2.25 19.43 23.87
C ARG A 107 3.04 19.97 25.04
N ARG A 108 2.56 21.04 25.71
CA ARG A 108 3.21 21.58 26.91
C ARG A 108 3.18 20.57 28.05
N LEU A 109 2.06 19.89 28.25
CA LEU A 109 1.91 18.85 29.29
C LEU A 109 2.75 17.59 28.98
N SER A 110 2.94 17.28 27.70
CA SER A 110 3.73 16.13 27.23
C SER A 110 5.23 16.42 27.07
N GLY A 111 5.71 17.62 27.46
CA GLY A 111 7.12 18.01 27.35
C GLY A 111 7.63 18.23 25.92
N LEU A 112 6.73 18.39 24.95
CA LEU A 112 7.05 18.50 23.52
C LEU A 112 7.37 19.96 23.16
N THR A 113 8.65 20.31 23.07
CA THR A 113 9.11 21.69 22.77
C THR A 113 9.37 21.95 21.29
N ALA A 114 9.33 20.92 20.43
CA ALA A 114 9.56 21.05 19.00
C ALA A 114 8.48 21.89 18.30
N PRO A 115 8.82 22.73 17.30
CA PRO A 115 7.82 23.46 16.51
C PRO A 115 6.89 22.52 15.73
N VAL A 116 5.63 22.94 15.56
CA VAL A 116 4.52 22.13 15.02
C VAL A 116 4.81 21.63 13.61
N ASP A 117 5.61 22.36 12.83
CA ASP A 117 5.90 22.11 11.42
C ASP A 117 6.66 20.79 11.16
N LYS A 118 7.65 20.43 12.00
CA LYS A 118 8.47 19.23 11.80
C LYS A 118 7.79 17.93 12.26
N CYS A 119 6.79 18.03 13.14
CA CYS A 119 6.03 16.91 13.69
C CYS A 119 4.51 17.10 13.49
N SER A 120 4.07 17.89 12.50
CA SER A 120 2.64 18.19 12.32
C SER A 120 1.89 16.90 12.00
N HIS A 121 0.99 16.50 12.89
CA HIS A 121 0.15 15.31 12.73
C HIS A 121 -1.18 15.59 12.03
N ARG A 122 -1.41 16.83 11.57
CA ARG A 122 -2.56 17.17 10.72
C ARG A 122 -2.53 16.39 9.41
N CYS A 123 -3.40 15.39 9.32
CA CYS A 123 -3.49 14.48 8.18
C CYS A 123 -3.92 15.16 6.87
N GLU A 124 -4.70 16.24 6.93
CA GLU A 124 -5.34 16.87 5.77
C GLU A 124 -4.34 17.37 4.72
N ASN A 125 -3.09 17.67 5.11
CA ASN A 125 -2.02 18.08 4.21
C ASN A 125 -0.70 17.34 4.49
N CYS A 126 -0.77 16.10 4.97
CA CYS A 126 0.42 15.34 5.33
C CYS A 126 0.94 14.51 4.16
N SER A 127 2.07 14.90 3.59
CA SER A 127 2.76 14.14 2.52
C SER A 127 3.08 12.69 2.88
N PHE A 128 3.28 12.39 4.17
CA PHE A 128 3.50 11.03 4.63
C PHE A 128 2.23 10.17 4.56
N TYR A 129 1.07 10.77 4.85
CA TYR A 129 -0.21 10.05 4.80
C TYR A 129 -0.60 9.68 3.36
N GLU A 130 -0.27 10.52 2.37
CA GLU A 130 -0.48 10.19 0.96
C GLU A 130 0.37 8.98 0.53
N ILE A 131 1.63 8.89 0.98
CA ILE A 131 2.47 7.72 0.74
C ILE A 131 1.84 6.47 1.38
N ILE A 132 1.35 6.58 2.61
CA ILE A 132 0.65 5.44 3.26
C ILE A 132 -0.53 5.00 2.41
N LYS A 133 -1.39 5.92 1.98
CA LYS A 133 -2.56 5.56 1.14
C LYS A 133 -2.16 4.83 -0.13
N ASP A 134 -1.10 5.26 -0.80
CA ASP A 134 -0.67 4.64 -2.04
C ASP A 134 -0.07 3.25 -1.79
N GLU A 135 0.74 3.09 -0.74
CA GLU A 135 1.25 1.78 -0.31
C GLU A 135 0.12 0.80 0.05
N GLU A 136 -0.91 1.24 0.79
CA GLU A 136 -2.03 0.37 1.17
C GLU A 136 -2.93 0.01 -0.04
N LYS A 137 -3.10 0.93 -1.02
CA LYS A 137 -3.83 0.62 -2.26
C LYS A 137 -3.10 -0.43 -3.09
N GLU A 138 -1.78 -0.32 -3.21
CA GLU A 138 -0.97 -1.28 -3.94
C GLU A 138 -1.04 -2.66 -3.27
N GLU A 139 -0.96 -2.71 -1.94
CA GLU A 139 -1.11 -3.95 -1.17
C GLU A 139 -2.50 -4.58 -1.36
N GLN A 140 -3.57 -3.78 -1.30
CA GLN A 140 -4.92 -4.28 -1.54
C GLN A 140 -5.10 -4.85 -2.95
N GLN A 141 -4.58 -4.18 -3.98
CA GLN A 141 -4.65 -4.68 -5.36
C GLN A 141 -3.93 -6.02 -5.53
N LEU A 142 -2.81 -6.22 -4.82
CA LEU A 142 -2.09 -7.50 -4.84
C LEU A 142 -2.91 -8.61 -4.18
N LEU A 143 -3.52 -8.33 -3.03
CA LEU A 143 -4.39 -9.30 -2.33
C LEU A 143 -5.60 -9.69 -3.21
N ASP A 144 -6.22 -8.71 -3.86
CA ASP A 144 -7.34 -8.95 -4.78
C ASP A 144 -6.91 -9.85 -5.95
N MET A 145 -5.73 -9.58 -6.53
CA MET A 145 -5.18 -10.42 -7.61
C MET A 145 -4.85 -11.85 -7.14
N GLU A 146 -4.31 -12.02 -5.94
CA GLU A 146 -3.99 -13.33 -5.37
C GLU A 146 -5.26 -14.15 -5.09
N ASP A 147 -6.31 -13.52 -4.59
CA ASP A 147 -7.63 -14.14 -4.41
C ASP A 147 -8.24 -14.60 -5.75
N GLN A 148 -8.20 -13.74 -6.79
CA GLN A 148 -8.67 -14.12 -8.13
C GLN A 148 -7.87 -15.30 -8.70
N ASN A 149 -6.54 -15.30 -8.54
CA ASN A 149 -5.69 -16.40 -8.97
C ASN A 149 -5.97 -17.71 -8.20
N SER A 150 -6.27 -17.63 -6.90
CA SER A 150 -6.67 -18.76 -6.08
C SER A 150 -7.99 -19.36 -6.56
N LYS A 151 -9.00 -18.51 -6.83
CA LYS A 151 -10.29 -18.91 -7.40
C LYS A 151 -10.14 -19.58 -8.76
N LEU A 152 -9.31 -19.02 -9.64
CA LEU A 152 -9.01 -19.60 -10.96
C LEU A 152 -8.36 -20.98 -10.83
N LYS A 153 -7.33 -21.13 -9.98
CA LYS A 153 -6.68 -22.43 -9.74
C LYS A 153 -7.68 -23.49 -9.26
N LYS A 154 -8.56 -23.12 -8.33
CA LYS A 154 -9.61 -24.02 -7.82
C LYS A 154 -10.58 -24.45 -8.92
N TRP A 155 -10.96 -23.54 -9.81
CA TRP A 155 -11.88 -23.85 -10.91
C TRP A 155 -11.28 -24.85 -11.91
N PHE A 156 -10.00 -24.67 -12.27
CA PHE A 156 -9.28 -25.62 -13.12
C PHE A 156 -9.08 -27.00 -12.46
N SER A 157 -8.92 -27.08 -11.13
CA SER A 157 -8.78 -28.37 -10.44
C SER A 157 -10.08 -29.17 -10.32
N VAL A 158 -11.25 -28.55 -10.51
CA VAL A 158 -12.57 -29.21 -10.46
C VAL A 158 -13.07 -29.59 -11.87
N SER A 159 -12.45 -29.02 -12.91
CA SER A 159 -12.82 -29.25 -14.32
C SER A 159 -11.94 -30.28 -15.02
N ALA A 160 -11.04 -30.93 -14.28
CA ALA A 160 -10.15 -32.01 -14.71
C ALA A 160 -10.60 -33.33 -14.07
#